data_AF-A0A942PK18-F1
#
_entry.id   AF-A0A942PK18-F1
#
_cell.length_a   1.000
_cell.length_b   1.000
_cell.length_c   1.000
_cell.angle_alpha   90.00
_cell.angle_beta   90.00
_cell.angle_gamma   90.00
#
_symmetry.space_group_name_H-M   'P 1'
#
loop_
_entity.id
_entity.type
_entity.pdbx_description
1 polymer ?
#
loop_
_entity_poly.entity_id
_entity_poly.type
_entity_poly.pdbx_seq_one_letter_code
_entity_poly.pdbx_strand_id
1 'polypeptide(L)'
;MAHYYFVGSALPELRIDAPPEMGFQEFETLLYENLKPSDLADFKLLRLYYDIQNIRAFWKKEPFDHLGTYNENELEEALVVGEGFPDYVLDFLRVHEKIEDRLAHFPKLVSAFFREEERHSKGFIQKFLCFEREWRLVLAAFRAKKRGQDLIQVFQYEDPSDNLVAQFLAQKDSSAFETPEGYEELKQLFEEHYDSPLALYQALAEYRFQKIESFWGTDVFSIDRIYAYFVQLVLVEKWQALDRQKGIQTVDTLVKDAS
;
A
#
# COMPACT_ATOMS: atom_id res chain seq x y z
N MET A 1 17.91 10.29 -18.02
CA MET A 1 16.90 9.25 -17.76
C MET A 1 17.03 8.17 -18.81
N ALA A 2 16.74 6.91 -18.47
CA ALA A 2 16.46 5.89 -19.48
C ALA A 2 15.02 6.09 -19.97
N HIS A 3 14.80 5.90 -21.28
CA HIS A 3 13.47 5.90 -21.88
C HIS A 3 13.14 4.49 -22.32
N TYR A 4 11.97 4.00 -21.91
CA TYR A 4 11.49 2.66 -22.20
C TYR A 4 10.38 2.71 -23.23
N TYR A 5 10.73 3.04 -24.47
CA TYR A 5 9.75 3.22 -25.55
C TYR A 5 8.86 2.00 -25.77
N PHE A 6 9.46 0.80 -25.77
CA PHE A 6 8.72 -0.44 -25.95
C PHE A 6 7.71 -0.66 -24.82
N VAL A 7 8.18 -0.66 -23.56
CA VAL A 7 7.32 -0.84 -22.39
C VAL A 7 6.24 0.23 -22.36
N GLY A 8 6.60 1.51 -22.41
CA GLY A 8 5.63 2.62 -22.33
C GLY A 8 4.58 2.61 -23.44
N SER A 9 4.91 2.09 -24.63
CA SER A 9 3.93 1.92 -25.72
C SER A 9 3.02 0.70 -25.57
N ALA A 10 3.42 -0.29 -24.77
CA ALA A 10 2.70 -1.54 -24.56
C ALA A 10 1.72 -1.49 -23.37
N LEU A 11 1.78 -0.44 -22.55
CA LEU A 11 0.92 -0.30 -21.37
C LEU A 11 -0.51 0.14 -21.79
N PRO A 12 -1.54 -0.70 -21.57
CA PRO A 12 -2.92 -0.32 -21.85
C PRO A 12 -3.42 0.72 -20.84
N GLU A 13 -4.44 1.48 -21.18
CA GLU A 13 -5.05 2.44 -20.25
C GLU A 13 -5.67 1.71 -19.04
N LEU A 14 -5.59 2.33 -17.86
CA LEU A 14 -6.15 1.78 -16.62
C LEU A 14 -7.32 2.63 -16.15
N ARG A 15 -8.34 1.97 -15.62
CA ARG A 15 -9.47 2.61 -14.95
C ARG A 15 -9.92 1.77 -13.76
N ILE A 16 -10.29 2.41 -12.65
CA ILE A 16 -10.76 1.70 -11.45
C ILE A 16 -12.02 0.87 -11.74
N ASP A 17 -12.94 1.37 -12.55
CA ASP A 17 -14.24 0.77 -12.83
C ASP A 17 -14.21 -0.35 -13.89
N ALA A 18 -13.04 -0.63 -14.49
CA ALA A 18 -12.88 -1.67 -15.51
C ALA A 18 -11.77 -2.66 -15.14
N PRO A 19 -11.89 -3.95 -15.50
CA PRO A 19 -10.79 -4.89 -15.38
C PRO A 19 -9.62 -4.44 -16.28
N PRO A 20 -8.36 -4.61 -15.83
CA PRO A 20 -7.22 -4.24 -16.64
C PRO A 20 -7.07 -5.20 -17.82
N GLU A 21 -6.69 -4.67 -18.98
CA GLU A 21 -6.41 -5.50 -20.16
C GLU A 21 -5.14 -6.35 -19.95
N MET A 22 -4.16 -5.81 -19.24
CA MET A 22 -2.91 -6.45 -18.85
C MET A 22 -2.88 -6.62 -17.33
N GLY A 23 -2.86 -7.87 -16.87
CA GLY A 23 -2.75 -8.20 -15.44
C GLY A 23 -1.32 -8.06 -14.91
N PHE A 24 -1.16 -8.10 -13.59
CA PHE A 24 0.14 -7.93 -12.93
C PHE A 24 1.20 -8.94 -13.40
N GLN A 25 0.86 -10.21 -13.59
CA GLN A 25 1.83 -11.23 -14.01
C GLN A 25 2.41 -10.95 -15.41
N GLU A 26 1.57 -10.49 -16.33
CA GLU A 26 1.99 -10.11 -17.68
C GLU A 26 2.85 -8.83 -17.62
N PHE A 27 2.40 -7.83 -16.86
CA PHE A 27 3.15 -6.60 -16.62
C PHE A 27 4.52 -6.87 -15.99
N GLU A 28 4.59 -7.73 -14.99
CA GLU A 28 5.83 -8.13 -14.32
C GLU A 28 6.81 -8.76 -15.32
N THR A 29 6.33 -9.70 -16.15
CA THR A 29 7.13 -10.34 -17.19
C THR A 29 7.68 -9.31 -18.17
N LEU A 30 6.83 -8.39 -18.64
CA LEU A 30 7.22 -7.29 -19.50
C LEU A 30 8.34 -6.44 -18.88
N LEU A 31 8.28 -6.16 -17.58
CA LEU A 31 9.33 -5.40 -16.90
C LEU A 31 10.65 -6.18 -16.81
N TYR A 32 10.62 -7.44 -16.39
CA TYR A 32 11.85 -8.25 -16.23
C TYR A 32 12.60 -8.47 -17.55
N GLU A 33 11.89 -8.52 -18.67
CA GLU A 33 12.48 -8.68 -19.99
C GLU A 33 13.09 -7.38 -20.55
N ASN A 34 12.65 -6.20 -20.09
CA ASN A 34 12.91 -4.94 -20.77
C ASN A 34 13.54 -3.83 -19.90
N LEU A 35 13.45 -3.92 -18.57
CA LEU A 35 14.04 -2.92 -17.68
C LEU A 35 15.50 -3.23 -17.35
N LYS A 36 16.29 -2.17 -17.14
CA LYS A 36 17.67 -2.36 -16.67
C LYS A 36 17.69 -2.83 -15.21
N PRO A 37 18.76 -3.53 -14.77
CA PRO A 37 18.81 -4.12 -13.42
C PRO A 37 18.57 -3.13 -12.28
N SER A 38 19.02 -1.87 -12.40
CA SER A 38 18.76 -0.85 -11.36
C SER A 38 17.28 -0.52 -11.22
N ASP A 39 16.54 -0.48 -12.33
CA ASP A 39 15.13 -0.09 -12.34
C ASP A 39 14.26 -1.29 -11.92
N LEU A 40 14.73 -2.51 -12.16
CA LEU A 40 14.15 -3.71 -11.54
C LEU A 40 14.35 -3.76 -10.02
N ALA A 41 15.48 -3.27 -9.50
CA ALA A 41 15.69 -3.20 -8.06
C ALA A 41 14.71 -2.22 -7.39
N ASP A 42 14.50 -1.06 -8.01
CA ASP A 42 13.50 -0.07 -7.63
C ASP A 42 12.06 -0.63 -7.72
N PHE A 43 11.74 -1.40 -8.77
CA PHE A 43 10.46 -2.10 -8.87
C PHE A 43 10.26 -3.11 -7.74
N LYS A 44 11.30 -3.88 -7.36
CA LYS A 44 11.25 -4.79 -6.20
C LYS A 44 11.02 -4.02 -4.90
N LEU A 45 11.60 -2.83 -4.75
CA LEU A 45 11.36 -1.97 -3.59
C LEU A 45 9.88 -1.56 -3.48
N LEU A 46 9.21 -1.23 -4.58
CA LEU A 46 7.76 -0.94 -4.58
C LEU A 46 6.92 -2.15 -4.17
N ARG A 47 7.44 -3.38 -4.35
CA ARG A 47 6.77 -4.63 -3.96
C ARG A 47 7.04 -5.05 -2.52
N LEU A 48 8.11 -4.54 -1.92
CA LEU A 48 8.51 -4.88 -0.55
C LEU A 48 7.41 -4.63 0.48
N TYR A 49 6.55 -3.62 0.28
CA TYR A 49 5.38 -3.43 1.13
C TYR A 49 4.47 -4.67 1.18
N TYR A 50 4.22 -5.30 0.03
CA TYR A 50 3.41 -6.51 -0.07
C TYR A 50 4.14 -7.71 0.51
N ASP A 51 5.46 -7.80 0.36
CA ASP A 51 6.26 -8.83 1.03
C ASP A 51 6.17 -8.70 2.56
N ILE A 52 6.24 -7.48 3.10
CA ILE A 52 6.02 -7.22 4.53
C ILE A 52 4.59 -7.60 4.96
N GLN A 53 3.57 -7.34 4.14
CA GLN A 53 2.22 -7.82 4.42
C GLN A 53 2.13 -9.36 4.36
N ASN A 54 2.83 -10.01 3.43
CA ASN A 54 2.87 -11.46 3.29
C ASN A 54 3.55 -12.13 4.48
N ILE A 55 4.57 -11.51 5.09
CA ILE A 55 5.12 -11.96 6.37
C ILE A 55 4.02 -12.04 7.45
N ARG A 56 3.16 -11.03 7.54
CA ARG A 56 2.02 -11.06 8.47
C ARG A 56 0.96 -12.09 8.07
N ALA A 57 0.68 -12.23 6.78
CA ALA A 57 -0.25 -13.23 6.26
C ALA A 57 0.22 -14.64 6.63
N PHE A 58 1.52 -14.92 6.46
CA PHE A 58 2.17 -16.17 6.85
C PHE A 58 1.94 -16.50 8.33
N TRP A 59 2.19 -15.56 9.24
CA TRP A 59 1.97 -15.79 10.67
C TRP A 59 0.51 -16.08 11.04
N LYS A 60 -0.44 -15.52 10.27
CA LYS A 60 -1.86 -15.74 10.46
C LYS A 60 -2.43 -16.90 9.66
N LYS A 61 -1.64 -17.50 8.77
CA LYS A 61 -2.10 -18.50 7.80
C LYS A 61 -3.18 -17.95 6.86
N GLU A 62 -3.04 -16.68 6.47
CA GLU A 62 -3.86 -16.02 5.46
C GLU A 62 -3.22 -16.17 4.06
N PRO A 63 -4.00 -16.17 2.97
CA PRO A 63 -3.45 -16.22 1.61
C PRO A 63 -2.50 -15.07 1.32
N PHE A 64 -1.45 -15.35 0.54
CA PHE A 64 -0.47 -14.34 0.15
C PHE A 64 -1.01 -13.41 -0.95
N ASP A 65 -0.56 -12.17 -0.89
CA ASP A 65 -0.72 -11.20 -1.96
C ASP A 65 0.29 -11.49 -3.07
N HIS A 66 -0.21 -11.79 -4.28
CA HIS A 66 0.62 -12.13 -5.44
C HIS A 66 1.50 -10.97 -5.93
N LEU A 67 1.28 -9.75 -5.41
CA LEU A 67 2.08 -8.57 -5.70
C LEU A 67 3.44 -8.59 -4.99
N GLY A 68 3.59 -9.41 -3.95
CA GLY A 68 4.88 -9.66 -3.31
C GLY A 68 5.86 -10.36 -4.26
N THR A 69 7.14 -10.29 -3.94
CA THR A 69 8.23 -10.96 -4.66
C THR A 69 8.27 -12.46 -4.37
N TYR A 70 7.93 -12.86 -3.15
CA TYR A 70 8.09 -14.23 -2.68
C TYR A 70 6.77 -15.01 -2.71
N ASN A 71 6.82 -16.25 -3.18
CA ASN A 71 5.78 -17.23 -2.85
C ASN A 71 5.95 -17.74 -1.41
N GLU A 72 5.01 -18.57 -0.93
CA GLU A 72 5.01 -19.06 0.45
C GLU A 72 6.28 -19.81 0.85
N ASN A 73 6.75 -20.72 -0.02
CA ASN A 73 7.97 -21.50 0.24
C ASN A 73 9.22 -20.61 0.23
N GLU A 74 9.31 -19.70 -0.74
CA GLU A 74 10.44 -18.77 -0.85
C GLU A 74 10.49 -17.78 0.33
N LEU A 75 9.32 -17.33 0.80
CA LEU A 75 9.24 -16.45 1.96
C LEU A 75 9.68 -17.19 3.22
N GLU A 76 9.20 -18.42 3.41
CA GLU A 76 9.61 -19.25 4.56
C GLU A 76 11.12 -19.46 4.54
N GLU A 77 11.70 -19.82 3.40
CA GLU A 77 13.15 -19.98 3.24
C GLU A 77 13.90 -18.67 3.55
N ALA A 78 13.48 -17.54 2.98
CA ALA A 78 14.08 -16.23 3.23
C ALA A 78 14.07 -15.85 4.72
N LEU A 79 12.95 -16.12 5.42
CA LEU A 79 12.82 -15.86 6.85
C LEU A 79 13.69 -16.78 7.72
N VAL A 80 13.91 -18.03 7.30
CA VAL A 80 14.77 -18.99 8.01
C VAL A 80 16.25 -18.66 7.82
N VAL A 81 16.65 -18.35 6.58
CA VAL A 81 18.04 -18.00 6.26
C VAL A 81 18.40 -16.62 6.82
N GLY A 82 17.41 -15.73 6.95
CA GLY A 82 17.62 -14.35 7.37
C GLY A 82 18.24 -13.49 6.25
N GLU A 83 17.92 -13.81 5.01
CA GLU A 83 18.38 -13.12 3.81
C GLU A 83 17.17 -12.67 2.97
N GLY A 84 17.38 -11.71 2.05
CA GLY A 84 16.33 -11.23 1.14
C GLY A 84 15.41 -10.14 1.70
N PHE A 85 15.61 -9.72 2.95
CA PHE A 85 14.91 -8.60 3.58
C PHE A 85 15.87 -7.54 4.12
N PRO A 86 15.46 -6.26 4.17
CA PRO A 86 16.25 -5.22 4.83
C PRO A 86 16.49 -5.47 6.32
N ASP A 87 17.57 -4.91 6.85
CA ASP A 87 18.01 -5.11 8.23
C ASP A 87 16.91 -4.82 9.26
N TYR A 88 16.07 -3.79 9.06
CA TYR A 88 15.00 -3.46 10.01
C TYR A 88 13.93 -4.56 10.12
N VAL A 89 13.73 -5.36 9.06
CA VAL A 89 12.83 -6.53 9.10
C VAL A 89 13.48 -7.62 9.96
N LEU A 90 14.76 -7.91 9.72
CA LEU A 90 15.51 -8.92 10.45
C LEU A 90 15.70 -8.55 11.94
N ASP A 91 15.91 -7.27 12.24
CA ASP A 91 15.94 -6.72 13.60
C ASP A 91 14.59 -6.90 14.28
N PHE A 92 13.49 -6.59 13.59
CA PHE A 92 12.15 -6.80 14.12
C PHE A 92 11.89 -8.28 14.48
N LEU A 93 12.26 -9.20 13.60
CA LEU A 93 12.10 -10.64 13.82
C LEU A 93 12.94 -11.18 14.98
N ARG A 94 14.13 -10.59 15.20
CA ARG A 94 15.02 -10.93 16.32
C ARG A 94 14.51 -10.40 17.65
N VAL A 95 13.94 -9.20 17.68
CA VAL A 95 13.37 -8.60 18.90
C VAL A 95 12.06 -9.30 19.30
N HIS A 96 11.24 -9.67 18.32
CA HIS A 96 9.92 -10.26 18.52
C HIS A 96 9.96 -11.75 18.14
N GLU A 97 10.29 -12.64 19.07
CA GLU A 97 10.45 -14.07 18.79
C GLU A 97 9.11 -14.80 18.58
N LYS A 98 8.07 -14.42 19.35
CA LYS A 98 6.77 -15.08 19.33
C LYS A 98 5.84 -14.47 18.29
N ILE A 99 5.01 -15.31 17.65
CA ILE A 99 4.03 -14.86 16.64
C ILE A 99 3.06 -13.82 17.22
N GLU A 100 2.58 -14.02 18.45
CA GLU A 100 1.63 -13.09 19.08
C GLU A 100 2.25 -11.69 19.27
N ASP A 101 3.53 -11.66 19.64
CA ASP A 101 4.30 -10.44 19.84
C ASP A 101 4.60 -9.72 18.51
N ARG A 102 4.99 -10.50 17.49
CA ARG A 102 5.14 -10.01 16.10
C ARG A 102 3.87 -9.38 15.57
N LEU A 103 2.72 -10.01 15.81
CA LEU A 103 1.42 -9.49 15.36
C LEU A 103 1.02 -8.22 16.12
N ALA A 104 1.26 -8.16 17.44
CA ALA A 104 0.97 -6.99 18.26
C ALA A 104 1.82 -5.77 17.86
N HIS A 105 3.09 -6.00 17.52
CA HIS A 105 4.04 -4.95 17.16
C HIS A 105 4.20 -4.74 15.65
N PHE A 106 3.46 -5.45 14.80
CA PHE A 106 3.56 -5.32 13.34
C PHE A 106 3.46 -3.88 12.81
N PRO A 107 2.64 -2.97 13.38
CA PRO A 107 2.63 -1.56 12.95
C PRO A 107 4.00 -0.87 13.05
N LYS A 108 4.87 -1.29 13.99
CA LYS A 108 6.26 -0.81 14.09
C LYS A 108 7.08 -1.18 12.87
N LEU A 109 6.88 -2.38 12.33
CA LEU A 109 7.57 -2.84 11.11
C LEU A 109 7.11 -2.04 9.89
N VAL A 110 5.81 -1.77 9.77
CA VAL A 110 5.26 -0.94 8.68
C VAL A 110 5.78 0.50 8.78
N SER A 111 5.85 1.07 9.99
CA SER A 111 6.43 2.40 10.22
C SER A 111 7.92 2.45 9.86
N ALA A 112 8.68 1.42 10.23
CA ALA A 112 10.08 1.30 9.85
C ALA A 112 10.27 1.21 8.32
N PHE A 113 9.44 0.44 7.61
CA PHE A 113 9.47 0.39 6.15
C PHE A 113 9.36 1.78 5.53
N PHE A 114 8.30 2.54 5.85
CA PHE A 114 8.16 3.85 5.24
C PHE A 114 9.31 4.79 5.62
N ARG A 115 9.71 4.84 6.89
CA ARG A 115 10.80 5.71 7.36
C ARG A 115 12.14 5.41 6.67
N GLU A 116 12.54 4.14 6.61
CA GLU A 116 13.83 3.76 6.05
C GLU A 116 13.81 3.83 4.52
N GLU A 117 12.78 3.29 3.86
CA GLU A 117 12.76 3.25 2.40
C GLU A 117 12.54 4.64 1.78
N GLU A 118 11.72 5.50 2.39
CA GLU A 118 11.54 6.89 1.93
C GLU A 118 12.85 7.69 2.01
N ARG A 119 13.63 7.50 3.09
CA ARG A 119 14.92 8.17 3.31
C ARG A 119 15.96 7.79 2.25
N HIS A 120 15.99 6.52 1.86
CA HIS A 120 16.97 6.01 0.89
C HIS A 120 16.52 6.15 -0.56
N SER A 121 15.23 6.39 -0.79
CA SER A 121 14.64 6.57 -2.12
C SER A 121 14.79 8.01 -2.65
N LYS A 122 14.59 8.16 -3.96
CA LYS A 122 14.54 9.46 -4.66
C LYS A 122 13.47 9.43 -5.74
N GLY A 123 13.17 10.59 -6.32
CA GLY A 123 12.29 10.67 -7.50
C GLY A 123 10.87 10.16 -7.21
N PHE A 124 10.30 9.39 -8.14
CA PHE A 124 8.96 8.85 -8.00
C PHE A 124 8.78 8.01 -6.72
N ILE A 125 9.71 7.10 -6.41
CA ILE A 125 9.56 6.17 -5.28
C ILE A 125 9.46 6.92 -3.96
N GLN A 126 10.31 7.93 -3.75
CA GLN A 126 10.26 8.73 -2.54
C GLN A 126 8.93 9.48 -2.41
N LYS A 127 8.45 10.12 -3.49
CA LYS A 127 7.14 10.80 -3.49
C LYS A 127 6.01 9.83 -3.19
N PHE A 128 6.05 8.65 -3.80
CA PHE A 128 5.07 7.59 -3.59
C PHE A 128 5.05 7.10 -2.15
N LEU A 129 6.21 6.75 -1.57
CA LEU A 129 6.31 6.27 -0.20
C LEU A 129 5.85 7.34 0.81
N CYS A 130 6.25 8.60 0.60
CA CYS A 130 5.81 9.74 1.40
C CYS A 130 4.27 9.86 1.38
N PHE A 131 3.68 9.95 0.20
CA PHE A 131 2.22 10.02 0.04
C PHE A 131 1.51 8.82 0.66
N GLU A 132 1.99 7.60 0.39
CA GLU A 132 1.41 6.37 0.91
C GLU A 132 1.42 6.33 2.44
N ARG A 133 2.51 6.79 3.07
CA ARG A 133 2.57 6.92 4.52
C ARG A 133 1.57 7.98 5.01
N GLU A 134 1.63 9.19 4.47
CA GLU A 134 0.87 10.32 4.97
C GLU A 134 -0.65 10.09 4.91
N TRP A 135 -1.19 9.63 3.77
CA TRP A 135 -2.65 9.41 3.67
C TRP A 135 -3.12 8.35 4.67
N ARG A 136 -2.31 7.30 4.94
CA ARG A 136 -2.62 6.27 5.93
C ARG A 136 -2.63 6.84 7.34
N LEU A 137 -1.68 7.70 7.67
CA LEU A 137 -1.62 8.36 8.98
C LEU A 137 -2.81 9.31 9.17
N VAL A 138 -3.16 10.10 8.17
CA VAL A 138 -4.35 10.97 8.19
C VAL A 138 -5.63 10.16 8.40
N LEU A 139 -5.82 9.07 7.65
CA LEU A 139 -6.97 8.18 7.83
C LEU A 139 -6.99 7.49 9.19
N ALA A 140 -5.82 7.12 9.73
CA ALA A 140 -5.73 6.59 11.08
C ALA A 140 -6.16 7.62 12.12
N ALA A 141 -5.76 8.89 11.96
CA ALA A 141 -6.17 9.98 12.84
C ALA A 141 -7.67 10.22 12.79
N PHE A 142 -8.27 10.28 11.59
CA PHE A 142 -9.72 10.44 11.43
C PHE A 142 -10.50 9.30 12.10
N ARG A 143 -10.08 8.05 11.88
CA ARG A 143 -10.70 6.87 12.50
C ARG A 143 -10.58 6.92 14.02
N ALA A 144 -9.39 7.25 14.53
CA ALA A 144 -9.14 7.33 15.95
C ALA A 144 -10.03 8.38 16.62
N LYS A 145 -10.14 9.57 16.01
CA LYS A 145 -11.03 10.65 16.49
C LYS A 145 -12.49 10.26 16.44
N LYS A 146 -12.96 9.67 15.35
CA LYS A 146 -14.35 9.21 15.22
C LYS A 146 -14.71 8.13 16.24
N ARG A 147 -13.73 7.33 16.69
CA ARG A 147 -13.90 6.22 17.65
C ARG A 147 -13.51 6.58 19.09
N GLY A 148 -13.06 7.81 19.36
CA GLY A 148 -12.58 8.22 20.69
C GLY A 148 -11.32 7.46 21.15
N GLN A 149 -10.47 7.02 20.22
CA GLN A 149 -9.21 6.34 20.54
C GLN A 149 -8.10 7.35 20.86
N ASP A 150 -7.17 6.96 21.73
CA ASP A 150 -6.01 7.77 22.09
C ASP A 150 -5.00 7.86 20.94
N LEU A 151 -4.76 9.08 20.46
CA LEU A 151 -3.80 9.33 19.38
C LEU A 151 -2.36 8.95 19.76
N ILE A 152 -1.99 9.03 21.04
CA ILE A 152 -0.65 8.61 21.49
C ILE A 152 -0.46 7.12 21.24
N GLN A 153 -1.47 6.30 21.55
CA GLN A 153 -1.40 4.85 21.31
C GLN A 153 -1.44 4.49 19.83
N VAL A 154 -2.25 5.21 19.04
CA VAL A 154 -2.37 4.99 17.59
C VAL A 154 -1.05 5.26 16.88
N PHE A 155 -0.33 6.32 17.27
CA PHE A 155 0.92 6.76 16.64
C PHE A 155 2.18 6.42 17.43
N GLN A 156 2.11 5.46 18.37
CA GLN A 156 3.22 5.13 19.28
C GLN A 156 4.54 4.70 18.60
N TYR A 157 4.49 4.28 17.33
CA TYR A 157 5.68 3.86 16.57
C TYR A 157 6.16 4.91 15.56
N GLU A 158 5.41 6.00 15.39
CA GLU A 158 5.79 7.09 14.52
C GLU A 158 6.74 8.05 15.24
N ASP A 159 7.50 8.83 14.46
CA ASP A 159 8.35 9.89 15.00
C ASP A 159 7.48 11.07 15.46
N PRO A 160 7.46 11.43 16.76
CA PRO A 160 6.65 12.55 17.25
C PRO A 160 7.15 13.92 16.77
N SER A 161 8.36 13.99 16.20
CA SER A 161 8.91 15.20 15.59
C SER A 161 8.56 15.36 14.11
N ASP A 162 7.97 14.35 13.48
CA ASP A 162 7.38 14.45 12.15
C ASP A 162 6.26 15.49 12.17
N ASN A 163 6.25 16.40 11.19
CA ASN A 163 5.31 17.52 11.16
C ASN A 163 3.85 17.07 11.21
N LEU A 164 3.50 16.01 10.47
CA LEU A 164 2.14 15.50 10.39
C LEU A 164 1.73 14.82 11.70
N VAL A 165 2.62 14.00 12.26
CA VAL A 165 2.39 13.32 13.54
C VAL A 165 2.28 14.32 14.69
N ALA A 166 3.15 15.32 14.73
CA ALA A 166 3.13 16.40 15.72
C ALA A 166 1.79 17.16 15.68
N GLN A 167 1.28 17.47 14.49
CA GLN A 167 -0.04 18.08 14.33
C GLN A 167 -1.17 17.22 14.90
N PHE A 168 -1.12 15.90 14.72
CA PHE A 168 -2.11 14.99 15.29
C PHE A 168 -2.03 14.97 16.82
N LEU A 169 -0.84 14.81 17.38
CA LEU A 169 -0.63 14.71 18.82
C LEU A 169 -0.97 16.02 19.54
N ALA A 170 -0.75 17.18 18.92
CA ALA A 170 -1.18 18.48 19.43
C ALA A 170 -2.70 18.57 19.61
N GLN A 171 -3.46 17.80 18.83
CA GLN A 171 -4.91 17.77 18.86
C GLN A 171 -5.48 16.63 19.70
N LYS A 172 -4.66 15.84 20.43
CA LYS A 172 -5.11 14.62 21.12
C LYS A 172 -6.33 14.81 22.04
N ASP A 173 -6.38 15.92 22.77
CA ASP A 173 -7.47 16.24 23.72
C ASP A 173 -8.61 17.04 23.09
N SER A 174 -8.49 17.44 21.81
CA SER A 174 -9.51 18.21 21.11
C SER A 174 -10.71 17.35 20.71
N SER A 175 -11.92 17.89 20.86
CA SER A 175 -13.17 17.29 20.39
C SER A 175 -13.37 17.42 18.88
N ALA A 176 -12.74 18.43 18.26
CA ALA A 176 -12.69 18.62 16.82
C ALA A 176 -11.30 18.27 16.29
N PHE A 177 -11.23 17.74 15.06
CA PHE A 177 -9.97 17.44 14.40
C PHE A 177 -9.81 18.35 13.18
N GLU A 178 -8.86 19.28 13.30
CA GLU A 178 -8.37 20.10 12.21
C GLU A 178 -7.60 19.22 11.23
N THR A 179 -7.97 19.36 9.97
CA THR A 179 -7.44 18.54 8.88
C THR A 179 -6.09 19.10 8.44
N PRO A 180 -5.06 18.26 8.29
CA PRO A 180 -3.79 18.72 7.72
C PRO A 180 -3.97 19.29 6.32
N GLU A 181 -3.19 20.30 5.99
CA GLU A 181 -3.19 20.96 4.69
C GLU A 181 -3.00 19.94 3.55
N GLY A 182 -3.85 20.01 2.52
CA GLY A 182 -3.78 19.13 1.35
C GLY A 182 -4.55 17.81 1.50
N TYR A 183 -5.15 17.56 2.66
CA TYR A 183 -5.94 16.36 2.95
C TYR A 183 -7.43 16.64 3.20
N GLU A 184 -7.93 17.81 2.79
CA GLU A 184 -9.33 18.20 2.90
C GLU A 184 -10.24 17.27 2.10
N GLU A 185 -9.84 16.95 0.87
CA GLU A 185 -10.53 15.97 0.01
C GLU A 185 -10.62 14.59 0.69
N LEU A 186 -9.51 14.14 1.29
CA LEU A 186 -9.46 12.86 2.00
C LEU A 186 -10.40 12.83 3.21
N LYS A 187 -10.52 13.97 3.93
CA LYS A 187 -11.48 14.13 5.03
C LYS A 187 -12.91 14.01 4.53
N GLN A 188 -13.24 14.69 3.44
CA GLN A 188 -14.56 14.65 2.84
C GLN A 188 -14.95 13.22 2.46
N LEU A 189 -14.08 12.50 1.72
CA LEU A 189 -14.32 11.10 1.34
C LEU A 189 -14.50 10.19 2.57
N PHE A 190 -13.70 10.41 3.62
CA PHE A 190 -13.84 9.68 4.87
C PHE A 190 -15.19 9.93 5.54
N GLU A 191 -15.62 11.18 5.67
CA GLU A 191 -16.88 11.55 6.31
C GLU A 191 -18.10 11.07 5.52
N GLU A 192 -18.08 11.19 4.19
CA GLU A 192 -19.16 10.77 3.29
C GLU A 192 -19.37 9.26 3.27
N HIS A 193 -18.29 8.48 3.36
CA HIS A 193 -18.35 7.02 3.21
C HIS A 193 -18.03 6.24 4.49
N TYR A 194 -17.85 6.89 5.64
CA TYR A 194 -17.42 6.25 6.89
C TYR A 194 -18.24 4.99 7.24
N ASP A 195 -19.56 5.08 7.10
CA ASP A 195 -20.50 4.01 7.46
C ASP A 195 -20.62 2.90 6.39
N SER A 196 -19.98 3.08 5.23
CA SER A 196 -19.94 2.10 4.14
C SER A 196 -18.48 1.73 3.82
N PRO A 197 -17.92 0.70 4.49
CA PRO A 197 -16.51 0.33 4.32
C PRO A 197 -16.12 0.06 2.87
N LEU A 198 -17.03 -0.49 2.07
CA LEU A 198 -16.78 -0.73 0.65
C LEU A 198 -16.72 0.57 -0.15
N ALA A 199 -17.70 1.46 0.03
CA ALA A 199 -17.73 2.73 -0.68
C ALA A 199 -16.51 3.57 -0.30
N LEU A 200 -16.13 3.55 0.98
CA LEU A 200 -14.91 4.21 1.44
C LEU A 200 -13.67 3.60 0.77
N TYR A 201 -13.59 2.27 0.68
CA TYR A 201 -12.47 1.63 0.00
C TYR A 201 -12.37 2.05 -1.47
N GLN A 202 -13.50 2.10 -2.19
CA GLN A 202 -13.55 2.54 -3.59
C GLN A 202 -13.09 3.99 -3.74
N ALA A 203 -13.69 4.90 -2.95
CA ALA A 203 -13.36 6.32 -2.98
C ALA A 203 -11.87 6.57 -2.68
N LEU A 204 -11.29 5.82 -1.73
CA LEU A 204 -9.86 5.89 -1.44
C LEU A 204 -8.99 5.33 -2.57
N ALA A 205 -9.46 4.28 -3.26
CA ALA A 205 -8.74 3.75 -4.42
C ALA A 205 -8.74 4.77 -5.57
N GLU A 206 -9.86 5.42 -5.85
CA GLU A 206 -9.99 6.47 -6.86
C GLU A 206 -9.14 7.70 -6.52
N TYR A 207 -9.21 8.17 -5.26
CA TYR A 207 -8.36 9.26 -4.76
C TYR A 207 -6.87 8.96 -4.96
N ARG A 208 -6.43 7.77 -4.54
CA ARG A 208 -5.03 7.34 -4.73
C ARG A 208 -4.68 7.26 -6.21
N PHE A 209 -5.54 6.66 -7.03
CA PHE A 209 -5.31 6.51 -8.46
C PHE A 209 -5.02 7.86 -9.12
N GLN A 210 -5.83 8.88 -8.82
CA GLN A 210 -5.66 10.25 -9.34
C GLN A 210 -4.42 10.95 -8.78
N LYS A 211 -4.12 10.79 -7.49
CA LYS A 211 -2.90 11.38 -6.89
C LYS A 211 -1.63 10.84 -7.55
N ILE A 212 -1.60 9.54 -7.86
CA ILE A 212 -0.45 8.91 -8.54
C ILE A 212 -0.21 9.49 -9.94
N GLU A 213 -1.26 9.91 -10.66
CA GLU A 213 -1.11 10.58 -11.96
C GLU A 213 -0.30 11.87 -11.87
N SER A 214 -0.40 12.58 -10.73
CA SER A 214 0.34 13.82 -10.51
C SER A 214 1.84 13.61 -10.21
N PHE A 215 2.30 12.37 -9.97
CA PHE A 215 3.66 12.11 -9.54
C PHE A 215 4.65 11.96 -10.69
N TRP A 216 4.17 11.57 -11.87
CA TRP A 216 4.96 11.46 -13.08
C TRP A 216 4.71 12.68 -13.99
N GLY A 217 5.73 13.05 -14.78
CA GLY A 217 5.66 14.23 -15.67
C GLY A 217 4.85 13.96 -16.94
N THR A 218 5.17 14.66 -18.03
CA THR A 218 4.52 14.42 -19.34
C THR A 218 5.18 13.30 -20.16
N ASP A 219 6.30 12.75 -19.67
CA ASP A 219 7.06 11.72 -20.38
C ASP A 219 6.46 10.32 -20.12
N VAL A 220 5.65 9.87 -21.06
CA VAL A 220 5.00 8.54 -21.05
C VAL A 220 6.00 7.38 -21.19
N PHE A 221 7.26 7.64 -21.56
CA PHE A 221 8.30 6.61 -21.70
C PHE A 221 9.27 6.60 -20.51
N SER A 222 9.02 7.43 -19.49
CA SER A 222 9.84 7.50 -18.29
C SER A 222 9.64 6.28 -17.39
N ILE A 223 10.66 5.97 -16.58
CA ILE A 223 10.53 4.94 -15.55
C ILE A 223 9.50 5.34 -14.48
N ASP A 224 9.37 6.63 -14.18
CA ASP A 224 8.38 7.16 -13.25
C ASP A 224 6.95 6.83 -13.71
N ARG A 225 6.67 6.93 -15.03
CA ARG A 225 5.38 6.52 -15.60
C ARG A 225 5.12 5.01 -15.41
N ILE A 226 6.14 4.18 -15.57
CA ILE A 226 6.04 2.72 -15.41
C ILE A 226 5.79 2.35 -13.94
N TYR A 227 6.45 3.01 -13.00
CA TYR A 227 6.18 2.81 -11.57
C TYR A 227 4.80 3.32 -11.17
N ALA A 228 4.36 4.47 -11.70
CA ALA A 228 3.00 4.97 -11.53
C ALA A 228 1.97 3.96 -12.06
N TYR A 229 2.24 3.37 -13.23
CA TYR A 229 1.41 2.33 -13.81
C TYR A 229 1.26 1.13 -12.89
N PHE A 230 2.36 0.64 -12.32
CA PHE A 230 2.33 -0.47 -11.37
C PHE A 230 1.39 -0.16 -10.19
N VAL A 231 1.55 1.00 -9.56
CA VAL A 231 0.72 1.39 -8.41
C VAL A 231 -0.76 1.48 -8.81
N GLN A 232 -1.05 2.06 -9.96
CA GLN A 232 -2.42 2.15 -10.49
C GLN A 232 -3.01 0.78 -10.82
N LEU A 233 -2.23 -0.12 -11.43
CA LEU A 233 -2.64 -1.49 -11.75
C LEU A 233 -3.01 -2.24 -10.47
N VAL A 234 -2.22 -2.09 -9.41
CA VAL A 234 -2.53 -2.68 -8.10
C VAL A 234 -3.88 -2.18 -7.56
N LEU A 235 -4.17 -0.88 -7.67
CA LEU A 235 -5.45 -0.33 -7.21
C LEU A 235 -6.62 -0.95 -7.96
N VAL A 236 -6.49 -1.06 -9.29
CA VAL A 236 -7.50 -1.67 -10.15
C VAL A 236 -7.69 -3.15 -9.78
N GLU A 237 -6.62 -3.95 -9.75
CA GLU A 237 -6.71 -5.38 -9.47
C GLU A 237 -7.32 -5.66 -8.09
N LYS A 238 -6.92 -4.89 -7.05
CA LYS A 238 -7.47 -5.07 -5.71
C LYS A 238 -8.96 -4.71 -5.63
N TRP A 239 -9.38 -3.68 -6.34
CA TRP A 239 -10.81 -3.33 -6.42
C TRP A 239 -11.62 -4.43 -7.13
N GLN A 240 -11.15 -4.89 -8.28
CA GLN A 240 -11.80 -5.95 -9.06
C GLN A 240 -11.88 -7.28 -8.30
N ALA A 241 -10.85 -7.62 -7.50
CA ALA A 241 -10.87 -8.81 -6.65
C ALA A 241 -11.98 -8.74 -5.57
N LEU A 242 -12.20 -7.55 -4.98
CA LEU A 242 -13.28 -7.34 -4.00
C LEU A 242 -14.68 -7.36 -4.63
N ASP A 243 -14.81 -6.93 -5.88
CA ASP A 243 -16.08 -7.00 -6.60
C ASP A 243 -16.44 -8.46 -6.92
N ARG A 244 -15.46 -9.24 -7.40
CA ARG A 244 -15.63 -10.68 -7.64
C ARG A 244 -16.05 -11.44 -6.38
N GLN A 245 -15.42 -11.17 -5.24
CA GLN A 245 -15.79 -11.80 -3.96
C GLN A 245 -17.23 -11.48 -3.55
N LYS A 246 -17.70 -10.24 -3.77
CA LYS A 246 -19.11 -9.89 -3.51
C LYS A 246 -20.07 -10.54 -4.48
N GLY A 247 -19.70 -10.64 -5.76
CA GLY A 247 -20.47 -11.39 -6.75
C GLY A 247 -20.68 -12.84 -6.32
N ILE A 248 -19.62 -13.51 -5.86
CA ILE A 248 -19.68 -14.90 -5.34
C ILE A 248 -20.60 -14.99 -4.12
N GLN A 249 -20.44 -14.12 -3.12
CA GLN A 249 -21.30 -14.10 -1.92
C GLN A 249 -22.78 -13.88 -2.27
N THR A 250 -23.06 -13.04 -3.27
CA THR A 250 -24.44 -12.76 -3.72
C THR A 250 -25.05 -14.00 -4.39
N VAL A 251 -24.31 -14.69 -5.25
CA VAL A 251 -24.77 -15.93 -5.90
C VAL A 251 -25.02 -17.04 -4.88
N ASP A 252 -24.12 -17.23 -3.91
CA ASP A 252 -24.27 -18.24 -2.85
C ASP A 252 -25.50 -17.98 -1.96
N THR A 253 -25.85 -16.71 -1.74
CA THR A 253 -27.05 -16.31 -0.98
C THR A 253 -28.32 -16.63 -1.78
N LEU A 254 -28.34 -16.31 -3.08
CA LEU A 254 -29.48 -16.62 -3.95
C LEU A 254 -29.72 -18.13 -4.11
N VAL A 255 -28.65 -18.94 -4.17
CA VAL A 255 -28.77 -20.41 -4.25
C VAL A 255 -29.32 -21.01 -2.95
N LYS A 256 -28.95 -20.43 -1.79
CA LYS A 256 -29.49 -20.83 -0.48
C LYS A 256 -30.95 -20.41 -0.30
N ASP A 257 -31.35 -19.26 -0.80
CA ASP A 257 -32.74 -18.79 -0.72
C ASP A 257 -33.66 -19.52 -1.72
N ALA A 258 -33.08 -20.12 -2.76
CA ALA A 258 -33.78 -20.93 -3.77
C ALA A 258 -33.80 -22.45 -3.46
N SER A 259 -33.20 -22.87 -2.34
CA SER A 259 -33.16 -24.28 -1.87
C SER A 259 -34.04 -24.47 -0.64
#